data_AF-A0A3C1KCQ5-F1
#
_entry.id   AF-A0A3C1KCQ5-F1
#
_cell.length_a   1.000
_cell.length_b   1.000
_cell.length_c   1.000
_cell.angle_alpha   90.00
_cell.angle_beta   90.00
_cell.angle_gamma   90.00
#
_symmetry.space_group_name_H-M   'P 1'
#
loop_
_entity.id
_entity.type
_entity.pdbx_description
1 polymer ?
#
loop_
_entity_poly.entity_id
_entity_poly.type
_entity_poly.pdbx_seq_one_letter_code
_entity_poly.pdbx_strand_id
1 'polypeptide(L)' 'IMSKMGISTVSSYAGAQAFEAVGLSGELIDAYFTGTESKLGGIGLDVIAAENAARHAFAYPED' A
#
# COMPACT_ATOMS: atom_id res chain seq x y z
N ILE A 1 -10.72 -12.24 6.87
CA ILE A 1 -10.25 -11.61 5.61
C ILE A 1 -10.05 -12.70 4.55
N MET A 2 -9.12 -13.64 4.76
CA MET A 2 -8.83 -14.75 3.84
C MET A 2 -10.04 -15.61 3.44
N SER A 3 -10.91 -15.97 4.40
CA SER A 3 -12.11 -16.77 4.13
C SER A 3 -13.14 -16.08 3.23
N LYS A 4 -13.14 -14.74 3.14
CA LYS A 4 -13.99 -14.01 2.18
C LYS A 4 -13.55 -14.23 0.73
N MET A 5 -12.27 -14.56 0.53
CA MET A 5 -11.66 -14.83 -0.78
C MET A 5 -11.50 -16.34 -1.04
N GLY A 6 -12.06 -17.19 -0.16
CA GLY A 6 -11.94 -18.65 -0.28
C GLY A 6 -10.55 -19.21 0.04
N ILE A 7 -9.65 -18.43 0.65
CA ILE A 7 -8.30 -18.87 1.02
C ILE A 7 -8.30 -19.45 2.43
N SER A 8 -7.84 -20.69 2.56
CA SER A 8 -7.90 -21.46 3.81
C SER A 8 -6.57 -21.57 4.56
N THR A 9 -5.45 -21.14 3.97
CA THR A 9 -4.12 -21.21 4.60
C THR A 9 -3.38 -19.88 4.47
N VAL A 10 -2.62 -19.52 5.51
CA VAL A 10 -1.84 -18.27 5.54
C VAL A 10 -0.77 -18.27 4.46
N SER A 11 -0.14 -19.43 4.21
CA SER A 11 0.86 -19.59 3.15
C SER A 11 0.30 -19.29 1.76
N SER A 12 -0.96 -19.65 1.49
CA SER A 12 -1.62 -19.34 0.22
C SER A 12 -2.11 -17.89 0.13
N TYR A 13 -2.29 -17.20 1.26
CA TYR A 13 -2.63 -15.77 1.27
C TYR A 13 -1.40 -14.87 1.16
N ALA A 14 -0.28 -15.29 1.74
CA ALA A 14 0.97 -14.58 1.68
C ALA A 14 1.42 -14.42 0.22
N GLY A 15 1.59 -13.17 -0.23
CA GLY A 15 1.97 -12.87 -1.61
C GLY A 15 0.86 -13.00 -2.64
N ALA A 16 -0.36 -13.43 -2.27
CA ALA A 16 -1.49 -13.54 -3.20
C ALA A 16 -2.02 -12.18 -3.68
N GLN A 17 -1.59 -11.08 -3.05
CA GLN A 17 -2.03 -9.72 -3.36
C GLN A 17 -3.55 -9.61 -3.49
N ALA A 18 -4.30 -10.22 -2.56
CA ALA A 18 -5.77 -10.25 -2.57
C ALA A 18 -6.37 -8.89 -2.14
N PHE A 19 -5.99 -7.82 -2.84
CA PHE A 19 -6.44 -6.44 -2.66
C PHE A 19 -6.37 -5.68 -4.00
N GLU A 20 -7.06 -4.53 -4.07
CA GLU A 20 -6.94 -3.55 -5.16
C GLU A 20 -6.33 -2.28 -4.58
N ALA A 21 -5.34 -1.71 -5.27
CA ALA A 21 -4.74 -0.45 -4.88
C ALA A 21 -5.52 0.73 -5.48
N VAL A 22 -5.87 1.71 -4.65
CA VAL A 22 -6.61 2.90 -5.08
C VAL A 22 -5.84 4.15 -4.65
N GLY A 23 -5.57 5.04 -5.60
CA GLY A 23 -4.89 6.32 -5.32
C GLY A 23 -3.37 6.21 -5.18
N LEU A 24 -2.77 5.10 -5.62
CA LEU A 24 -1.31 4.93 -5.71
C LEU A 24 -0.86 5.08 -7.16
N SER A 25 0.29 5.71 -7.38
CA SER A 25 0.86 5.85 -8.72
C SER A 25 1.23 4.49 -9.34
N GLY A 26 1.10 4.38 -10.66
CA GLY A 26 1.45 3.17 -11.40
C GLY A 26 2.92 2.77 -11.20
N GLU A 27 3.85 3.72 -11.23
CA GLU A 27 5.28 3.47 -11.00
C GLU A 27 5.55 2.83 -9.62
N LEU A 28 4.84 3.28 -8.59
CA LEU A 28 4.94 2.71 -7.24
C LEU A 28 4.38 1.28 -7.19
N ILE A 29 3.25 1.03 -7.86
CA ILE A 29 2.68 -0.32 -7.95
C ILE A 29 3.63 -1.24 -8.72
N ASP A 30 4.15 -0.80 -9.86
CA ASP A 30 5.03 -1.60 -10.71
C ASP A 30 6.32 -1.98 -9.98
N ALA A 31 6.88 -1.07 -9.19
CA ALA A 31 8.13 -1.31 -8.46
C ALA A 31 7.96 -2.13 -7.17
N TYR A 32 6.87 -1.97 -6.43
CA TYR A 32 6.75 -2.50 -5.06
C TYR A 32 5.57 -3.46 -4.84
N PHE A 33 4.56 -3.43 -5.72
CA PHE A 33 3.35 -4.26 -5.66
C PHE A 33 3.01 -4.83 -7.04
N THR A 34 4.04 -5.25 -7.79
CA THR A 34 3.91 -5.67 -9.19
C THR A 34 2.79 -6.70 -9.34
N GLY A 35 1.89 -6.46 -10.29
CA GLY A 35 0.73 -7.33 -10.57
C GLY A 35 -0.54 -6.98 -9.78
N THR A 36 -0.47 -6.05 -8.82
CA THR A 36 -1.66 -5.55 -8.13
C THR A 36 -2.49 -4.65 -9.04
N GLU A 37 -3.81 -4.85 -9.07
CA GLU A 37 -4.72 -4.02 -9.85
C GLU A 37 -4.84 -2.61 -9.22
N SER A 38 -4.72 -1.57 -10.06
CA SER A 38 -4.97 -0.19 -9.66
C SER A 38 -5.63 0.60 -10.78
N LYS A 39 -6.95 0.75 -10.70
CA LYS A 39 -7.74 1.46 -11.73
C LYS A 39 -7.64 2.97 -11.63
N LEU A 40 -7.40 3.49 -10.43
CA LEU A 40 -7.28 4.91 -10.16
C LEU A 40 -5.87 5.16 -9.63
N GLY A 41 -5.03 5.76 -10.48
CA GLY A 41 -3.69 6.19 -10.09
C GLY A 41 -3.73 7.27 -9.01
N GLY A 42 -2.55 7.61 -8.48
CA GLY A 42 -2.44 8.69 -7.51
C GLY A 42 -1.02 8.96 -7.08
N ILE A 43 -0.78 8.93 -5.77
CA ILE A 43 0.43 9.50 -5.17
C ILE A 43 1.65 8.58 -5.32
N GLY A 44 2.83 9.21 -5.37
CA GLY A 44 4.12 8.55 -5.38
C GLY A 44 4.77 8.49 -3.99
N LEU A 45 6.01 8.00 -3.95
CA LEU A 45 6.80 7.88 -2.73
C LEU A 45 7.12 9.23 -2.08
N ASP A 46 7.27 10.28 -2.88
CA ASP A 46 7.56 11.65 -2.43
C ASP A 46 6.46 12.19 -1.51
N VAL A 47 5.20 12.06 -1.93
CA VAL A 47 4.04 12.47 -1.14
C VAL A 47 3.90 11.59 0.10
N ILE A 48 4.04 10.27 -0.04
CA ILE A 48 3.97 9.34 1.09
C ILE A 48 5.04 9.69 2.14
N ALA A 49 6.26 9.97 1.71
CA ALA A 49 7.36 10.35 2.59
C ALA A 49 7.08 11.67 3.30
N ALA A 50 6.60 12.69 2.57
CA ALA A 50 6.25 13.98 3.15
C ALA A 50 5.14 13.87 4.20
N GLU A 51 4.06 13.12 3.91
CA GLU A 51 2.99 12.93 4.89
C GLU A 51 3.45 12.11 6.11
N ASN A 52 4.29 11.09 5.91
CA ASN A 52 4.83 10.31 7.01
C ASN A 52 5.72 11.17 7.91
N ALA A 53 6.58 12.01 7.32
CA ALA A 53 7.40 12.96 8.06
C ALA A 53 6.56 13.99 8.84
N ALA A 54 5.49 14.51 8.24
CA ALA A 54 4.57 15.43 8.92
C ALA A 54 3.88 14.78 10.13
N ARG A 55 3.42 13.53 9.99
CA ARG A 55 2.84 12.75 11.10
C ARG A 55 3.87 12.47 12.20
N HIS A 56 5.13 12.21 11.82
CA HIS A 56 6.22 12.04 12.77
C HIS A 56 6.50 13.33 13.55
N ALA A 57 6.71 14.46 12.88
CA ALA A 57 6.95 15.75 13.52
C ALA A 57 5.80 16.18 14.45
N PHE A 58 4.55 15.86 14.07
CA PHE A 58 3.39 16.09 14.94
C PHE A 58 3.43 15.24 16.22
N ALA A 59 3.88 13.99 16.14
CA ALA A 59 4.00 13.10 17.29
C ALA A 59 5.25 13.37 18.15
N TYR A 60 6.28 13.99 17.56
CA TYR A 60 7.55 14.34 18.20
C TYR A 60 7.92 15.81 17.94
N PRO A 61 7.24 16.77 18.58
CA PRO A 61 7.63 18.17 18.49
C PRO A 61 9.03 18.37 19.08
N GLU A 62 9.87 19.15 18.40
CA GLU A 62 11.10 19.65 19.02
C GLU A 62 10.70 20.69 20.10
N ASP A 63 11.24 20.54 21.30
CA ASP A 63 11.01 21.44 22.45
C ASP A 63 11.41 22.90 22.15
#